data_AF-A0A388LV28-F1
#
_entry.id   AF-A0A388LV28-F1
#
_cell.length_a   1.000
_cell.length_b   1.000
_cell.length_c   1.000
_cell.angle_alpha   90.00
_cell.angle_beta   90.00
_cell.angle_gamma   90.00
#
_symmetry.space_group_name_H-M   'P 1'
#
loop_
_entity.id
_entity.type
_entity.pdbx_description
1 polymer ?
#
loop_
_entity_poly.entity_id
_entity_poly.type
_entity_poly.pdbx_seq_one_letter_code
_entity_poly.pdbx_strand_id
1 'polypeptide(L)'
;MASSGSDNGLPIVLVTNDDGSTAPGLLALADVLILGGKCQVFVCAPDQERSGVSHSITSGENLLEAGPVGVAKGILGYEVSGSPADCVSLALTSDMFPWKVAPALVLSGINKGCSIGYHMFYSGTVAGAREAVIHGVPAMAISLHW
;
A
#
# COMPACT_ATOMS: atom_id res chain seq x y z
N MET A 1 0.73 -5.52 32.63
CA MET A 1 1.40 -4.25 32.28
C MET A 1 1.44 -4.18 30.77
N ALA A 2 0.50 -3.45 30.16
CA ALA A 2 0.51 -3.21 28.73
C ALA A 2 1.72 -2.31 28.41
N SER A 3 2.63 -2.79 27.58
CA SER A 3 3.71 -2.00 27.04
C SER A 3 3.11 -0.87 26.21
N SER A 4 3.24 0.35 26.71
CA SER A 4 2.93 1.59 26.01
C SER A 4 3.71 1.63 24.69
N GLY A 5 3.06 1.28 23.58
CA GLY A 5 3.55 1.57 22.25
C GLY A 5 3.62 3.09 22.13
N SER A 6 4.83 3.62 22.00
CA SER A 6 5.07 5.03 21.79
C SER A 6 4.43 5.46 20.48
N ASP A 7 3.29 6.16 20.55
CA ASP A 7 2.80 6.95 19.43
C ASP A 7 3.76 8.12 19.28
N ASN A 8 4.88 7.90 18.56
CA ASN A 8 6.03 8.80 18.50
C ASN A 8 5.74 10.13 17.77
N GLY A 9 4.48 10.44 17.45
CA GLY A 9 4.09 11.60 16.65
C GLY A 9 4.65 11.58 15.23
N LEU A 10 5.29 10.49 14.83
CA LEU A 10 5.85 10.33 13.49
C LEU A 10 4.72 10.15 12.48
N PRO A 11 4.78 10.83 11.32
CA PRO A 11 3.77 10.70 10.28
C PRO A 11 3.71 9.26 9.80
N ILE A 12 2.50 8.84 9.45
CA ILE A 12 2.22 7.49 8.98
C ILE A 12 2.31 7.48 7.45
N VAL A 13 3.01 6.48 6.90
CA VAL A 13 3.10 6.22 5.47
C VAL A 13 2.57 4.82 5.20
N LEU A 14 1.54 4.74 4.36
CA LEU A 14 1.02 3.48 3.86
C LEU A 14 1.71 3.16 2.52
N VAL A 15 2.16 1.93 2.36
CA VAL A 15 2.83 1.45 1.15
C VAL A 15 2.00 0.33 0.52
N THR A 16 1.84 0.37 -0.79
CA THR A 16 1.15 -0.64 -1.61
C THR A 16 1.87 -0.83 -2.93
N ASN A 17 1.43 -1.75 -3.79
CA ASN A 17 1.89 -1.93 -5.17
C ASN A 17 0.87 -2.75 -5.97
N ASP A 18 1.20 -3.05 -7.23
CA ASP A 18 0.51 -4.02 -8.09
C ASP A 18 1.27 -5.32 -8.34
N ASP A 19 2.56 -5.41 -7.99
CA ASP A 19 3.36 -6.63 -8.13
C ASP A 19 3.13 -7.67 -7.00
N GLY A 20 2.45 -7.27 -5.91
CA GLY A 20 2.12 -8.11 -4.75
C GLY A 20 3.01 -7.92 -3.51
N SER A 21 2.59 -8.50 -2.39
CA SER A 21 3.14 -8.32 -1.03
C SER A 21 4.61 -8.73 -0.87
N THR A 22 5.08 -9.65 -1.73
CA THR A 22 6.46 -10.17 -1.72
C THR A 22 7.35 -9.54 -2.80
N ALA A 23 6.85 -8.56 -3.54
CA ALA A 23 7.57 -7.97 -4.65
C ALA A 23 8.83 -7.22 -4.18
N PRO A 24 9.96 -7.37 -4.90
CA PRO A 24 11.23 -6.77 -4.49
C PRO A 24 11.16 -5.24 -4.41
N GLY A 25 10.38 -4.58 -5.28
CA GLY A 25 10.23 -3.13 -5.28
C GLY A 25 9.43 -2.59 -4.08
N LEU A 26 8.41 -3.32 -3.63
CA LEU A 26 7.65 -3.00 -2.41
C LEU A 26 8.54 -3.16 -1.18
N LEU A 27 9.23 -4.29 -1.07
CA LEU A 27 10.13 -4.58 0.04
C LEU A 27 11.27 -3.55 0.13
N ALA A 28 11.88 -3.19 -1.01
CA ALA A 28 12.93 -2.19 -1.07
C ALA A 28 12.44 -0.80 -0.64
N LEU A 29 11.23 -0.40 -1.08
CA LEU A 29 10.64 0.88 -0.69
C LEU A 29 10.36 0.94 0.81
N ALA A 30 9.72 -0.09 1.37
CA ALA A 30 9.46 -0.20 2.80
C ALA A 30 10.77 -0.15 3.61
N ASP A 31 11.79 -0.88 3.16
CA ASP A 31 13.10 -0.92 3.79
C ASP A 31 13.78 0.45 3.87
N VAL A 32 13.76 1.23 2.78
CA VAL A 32 14.38 2.56 2.73
C VAL A 32 13.63 3.54 3.65
N LEU A 33 12.31 3.49 3.69
CA LEU A 33 11.50 4.35 4.57
C LEU A 33 11.81 4.07 6.05
N ILE A 34 11.98 2.80 6.40
CA ILE A 34 12.33 2.37 7.77
C ILE A 34 13.73 2.81 8.15
N LEU A 35 14.72 2.55 7.28
CA LEU A 35 16.09 3.00 7.51
C LEU A 35 16.19 4.51 7.66
N GLY A 36 15.31 5.26 6.98
CA GLY A 36 15.20 6.70 7.15
C GLY A 36 14.72 7.14 8.53
N GLY A 37 13.92 6.33 9.23
CA GLY A 37 13.48 6.58 10.61
C GLY A 37 12.62 7.82 10.82
N LYS A 38 12.03 8.38 9.76
CA LYS A 38 11.24 9.64 9.79
C LYS A 38 9.73 9.43 9.77
N CYS A 39 9.26 8.19 9.64
CA CYS A 39 7.85 7.87 9.52
C CYS A 39 7.56 6.48 10.09
N GLN A 40 6.30 6.22 10.39
CA GLN A 40 5.79 4.88 10.68
C GLN A 40 5.31 4.26 9.37
N VAL A 41 5.79 3.06 9.04
CA VAL A 41 5.52 2.40 7.77
C VAL A 41 4.55 1.25 7.99
N PHE A 42 3.51 1.21 7.18
CA PHE A 42 2.57 0.09 7.09
C PHE A 42 2.44 -0.35 5.64
N VAL A 43 2.13 -1.62 5.43
CA VAL A 43 2.01 -2.19 4.08
C VAL A 43 0.64 -2.81 3.89
N CYS A 44 -0.03 -2.49 2.79
CA CYS A 44 -1.24 -3.19 2.35
C CYS A 44 -1.10 -3.43 0.85
N ALA A 45 -0.93 -4.67 0.43
CA ALA A 45 -0.62 -5.02 -0.95
C ALA A 45 -1.43 -6.24 -1.41
N PRO A 46 -1.56 -6.48 -2.72
CA PRO A 46 -2.18 -7.69 -3.22
C PRO A 46 -1.42 -8.95 -2.77
N ASP A 47 -2.14 -10.05 -2.56
CA ASP A 47 -1.59 -11.39 -2.29
C ASP A 47 -0.82 -11.99 -3.48
N GLN A 48 -1.15 -11.55 -4.70
CA GLN A 48 -0.52 -11.97 -5.95
C GLN A 48 -0.33 -10.78 -6.91
N GLU A 49 0.40 -10.98 -8.00
CA GLU A 49 0.55 -9.96 -9.04
C GLU A 49 -0.81 -9.56 -9.64
N ARG A 50 -1.08 -8.26 -9.66
CA ARG A 50 -2.30 -7.61 -10.19
C ARG A 50 -1.94 -6.49 -11.18
N SER A 51 -0.86 -6.66 -11.94
CA SER A 51 -0.47 -5.74 -13.00
C SER A 51 -1.57 -5.59 -14.06
N GLY A 52 -1.81 -4.36 -14.52
CA GLY A 52 -2.76 -4.10 -15.62
C GLY A 52 -4.25 -4.12 -15.25
N VAL A 53 -4.61 -4.25 -13.97
CA VAL A 53 -6.02 -4.25 -13.53
C VAL A 53 -6.69 -2.87 -13.56
N SER A 54 -5.97 -1.82 -13.97
CA SER A 54 -6.43 -0.44 -13.87
C SER A 54 -6.89 -0.14 -12.44
N HIS A 55 -7.98 0.61 -12.27
CA HIS A 55 -8.58 0.90 -10.97
C HIS A 55 -9.89 0.13 -10.84
N SER A 56 -9.73 -1.18 -10.76
CA SER A 56 -10.80 -2.10 -10.42
C SER A 56 -11.05 -2.05 -8.92
N ILE A 57 -12.30 -1.86 -8.52
CA ILE A 57 -12.75 -2.01 -7.13
C ILE A 57 -13.64 -3.25 -7.06
N THR A 58 -13.37 -4.10 -6.08
CA THR A 58 -14.23 -5.25 -5.78
C THR A 58 -15.50 -4.74 -5.09
N SER A 59 -16.66 -5.06 -5.64
CA SER A 59 -17.96 -4.60 -5.14
C SER A 59 -18.99 -5.73 -5.16
N GLY A 60 -20.01 -5.64 -4.31
CA GLY A 60 -21.08 -6.63 -4.20
C GLY A 60 -20.82 -7.69 -3.13
N GLU A 61 -21.26 -8.92 -3.38
CA GLU A 61 -21.16 -10.05 -2.43
C GLU A 61 -19.77 -10.72 -2.40
N ASN A 62 -18.83 -10.25 -3.22
CA ASN A 62 -17.47 -10.76 -3.24
C ASN A 62 -16.70 -10.24 -2.03
N LEU A 63 -16.43 -11.13 -1.08
CA LEU A 63 -15.62 -10.80 0.10
C LEU A 63 -14.14 -10.73 -0.29
N LEU A 64 -13.51 -9.62 0.06
CA LEU A 64 -12.06 -9.51 0.05
C LEU A 64 -11.51 -10.27 1.26
N GLU A 65 -10.55 -11.16 1.00
CA GLU A 65 -9.79 -11.82 2.05
C GLU A 65 -8.57 -10.97 2.36
N ALA A 66 -8.33 -10.71 3.64
CA ALA A 66 -7.15 -9.97 4.09
C ALA A 66 -6.43 -10.77 5.18
N GLY A 67 -5.15 -11.04 4.95
CA GLY A 67 -4.29 -11.82 5.85
C GLY A 67 -3.12 -10.99 6.36
N PRO A 68 -2.67 -11.17 7.61
CA PRO A 68 -1.46 -10.53 8.08
C PRO A 68 -0.26 -11.13 7.34
N VAL A 69 0.60 -10.26 6.79
CA VAL A 69 1.86 -10.67 6.17
C VAL A 69 3.02 -10.06 6.95
N GLY A 70 3.98 -10.92 7.30
CA GLY A 70 5.25 -10.48 7.85
C GLY A 70 6.06 -9.82 6.75
N VAL A 71 5.93 -8.52 6.58
CA VAL A 71 6.85 -7.77 5.73
C VAL A 71 8.18 -7.66 6.48
N ALA A 72 9.29 -7.69 5.75
CA ALA A 72 10.65 -7.71 6.30
C ALA A 72 10.80 -6.76 7.51
N LYS A 73 11.55 -7.20 8.53
CA LYS A 73 11.90 -6.41 9.73
C LYS A 73 10.73 -6.07 10.69
N GLY A 74 9.65 -6.86 10.70
CA GLY A 74 8.61 -6.76 11.74
C GLY A 74 7.58 -5.66 11.51
N ILE A 75 7.40 -5.26 10.25
CA ILE A 75 6.36 -4.31 9.83
C ILE A 75 5.00 -5.01 9.92
N LEU A 76 3.99 -4.29 10.40
CA LEU A 76 2.61 -4.74 10.25
C LEU A 76 2.18 -4.54 8.80
N GLY A 77 2.05 -5.64 8.08
CA GLY A 77 1.54 -5.67 6.72
C GLY A 77 0.30 -6.53 6.60
N TYR A 78 -0.53 -6.22 5.62
CA TYR A 78 -1.62 -7.08 5.16
C TYR A 78 -1.47 -7.37 3.68
N GLU A 79 -1.79 -8.60 3.31
CA GLU A 79 -2.06 -8.97 1.94
C GLU A 79 -3.57 -9.10 1.72
N VAL A 80 -4.05 -8.67 0.56
CA VAL A 80 -5.48 -8.63 0.23
C VAL A 80 -5.70 -9.33 -1.10
N SER A 81 -6.76 -10.15 -1.21
CA SER A 81 -7.12 -10.87 -2.45
C SER A 81 -7.70 -9.99 -3.58
N GLY A 82 -7.56 -8.67 -3.44
CA GLY A 82 -8.13 -7.64 -4.32
C GLY A 82 -7.09 -6.90 -5.15
N SER A 83 -7.52 -5.80 -5.75
CA SER A 83 -6.66 -4.90 -6.52
C SER A 83 -5.82 -3.97 -5.61
N PRO A 84 -4.84 -3.23 -6.15
CA PRO A 84 -4.14 -2.19 -5.39
C PRO A 84 -5.09 -1.09 -4.87
N ALA A 85 -6.17 -0.81 -5.60
CA ALA A 85 -7.18 0.14 -5.15
C ALA A 85 -7.99 -0.47 -3.98
N ASP A 86 -8.36 -1.74 -4.04
CA ASP A 86 -8.99 -2.44 -2.91
C ASP A 86 -8.09 -2.43 -1.68
N CYS A 87 -6.78 -2.69 -1.85
CA CYS A 87 -5.81 -2.67 -0.75
C CYS A 87 -5.79 -1.30 -0.04
N VAL A 88 -5.74 -0.21 -0.81
CA VAL A 88 -5.71 1.15 -0.26
C VAL A 88 -7.04 1.52 0.36
N SER A 89 -8.15 1.25 -0.31
CA SER A 89 -9.50 1.53 0.19
C SER A 89 -9.72 0.81 1.52
N LEU A 90 -9.47 -0.50 1.55
CA LEU A 90 -9.61 -1.33 2.73
C LEU A 90 -8.69 -0.85 3.87
N ALA A 91 -7.43 -0.53 3.57
CA ALA A 91 -6.52 0.01 4.58
C ALA A 91 -7.04 1.32 5.19
N LEU A 92 -7.55 2.24 4.37
CA LEU A 92 -7.98 3.57 4.83
C LEU A 92 -9.34 3.57 5.52
N THR A 93 -10.24 2.63 5.19
CA THR A 93 -11.60 2.62 5.73
C THR A 93 -11.85 1.59 6.82
N SER A 94 -10.97 0.60 7.01
CA SER A 94 -11.13 -0.45 8.01
C SER A 94 -10.26 -0.23 9.24
N ASP A 95 -10.58 -0.91 10.33
CA ASP A 95 -9.79 -0.95 11.56
C ASP A 95 -8.62 -1.97 11.50
N MET A 96 -8.18 -2.37 10.30
CA MET A 96 -7.09 -3.34 10.11
C MET A 96 -5.76 -2.84 10.67
N PHE A 97 -5.55 -1.52 10.66
CA PHE A 97 -4.33 -0.92 11.15
C PHE A 97 -4.59 -0.14 12.44
N PRO A 98 -3.61 -0.09 13.38
CA PRO A 98 -3.82 0.48 14.71
C PRO A 98 -3.80 2.03 14.73
N TRP A 99 -3.76 2.69 13.58
CA TRP A 99 -3.67 4.14 13.51
C TRP A 99 -5.01 4.80 13.85
N LYS A 100 -4.94 5.95 14.53
CA LYS A 100 -6.11 6.76 14.88
C LYS A 100 -6.32 7.95 13.95
N VAL A 101 -5.27 8.31 13.22
CA VAL A 101 -5.26 9.40 12.24
C VAL A 101 -4.91 8.79 10.90
N ALA A 102 -5.53 9.27 9.83
CA ALA A 102 -5.24 8.81 8.48
C ALA A 102 -3.74 8.95 8.15
N PRO A 103 -3.20 8.07 7.29
CA PRO A 103 -1.84 8.21 6.78
C PRO A 103 -1.58 9.62 6.24
N ALA A 104 -0.38 10.15 6.47
CA ALA A 104 0.05 11.42 5.90
C ALA A 104 0.36 11.31 4.40
N LEU A 105 0.66 10.09 3.93
CA LEU A 105 1.03 9.79 2.56
C LEU A 105 0.76 8.32 2.23
N VAL A 106 0.30 8.05 1.01
CA VAL A 106 0.29 6.71 0.41
C VAL A 106 1.33 6.63 -0.70
N LEU A 107 2.18 5.60 -0.66
CA LEU A 107 3.15 5.30 -1.70
C LEU A 107 2.76 4.01 -2.40
N SER A 108 2.50 4.07 -3.70
CA SER A 108 2.26 2.89 -4.52
C SER A 108 3.49 2.58 -5.37
N GLY A 109 4.10 1.41 -5.15
CA GLY A 109 5.29 0.95 -5.86
C GLY A 109 6.31 0.28 -4.93
N ILE A 110 7.58 0.14 -5.34
CA ILE A 110 8.07 0.54 -6.67
C ILE A 110 7.71 -0.55 -7.69
N ASN A 111 6.92 -0.20 -8.69
CA ASN A 111 6.50 -1.13 -9.74
C ASN A 111 7.64 -1.42 -10.73
N LYS A 112 7.78 -2.68 -11.12
CA LYS A 112 8.69 -3.10 -12.20
C LYS A 112 8.10 -2.74 -13.57
N GLY A 113 8.63 -1.68 -14.18
CA GLY A 113 8.24 -1.24 -15.51
C GLY A 113 7.96 0.26 -15.54
N CYS A 114 7.11 0.67 -16.49
CA CYS A 114 6.85 2.09 -16.72
C CYS A 114 5.36 2.41 -16.77
N SER A 115 4.92 3.33 -15.91
CA SER A 115 3.55 3.84 -15.85
C SER A 115 3.48 5.25 -16.44
N ILE A 116 3.86 5.42 -17.71
CA ILE A 116 3.91 6.73 -18.39
C ILE A 116 2.87 6.86 -19.51
N GLY A 117 2.44 8.10 -19.79
CA GLY A 117 1.48 8.38 -20.84
C GLY A 117 0.17 7.63 -20.64
N TYR A 118 -0.31 6.95 -21.69
CA TYR A 118 -1.57 6.19 -21.62
C TYR A 118 -1.50 4.96 -20.71
N HIS A 119 -0.31 4.44 -20.41
CA HIS A 119 -0.17 3.30 -19.48
C HIS A 119 -0.64 3.65 -18.06
N MET A 120 -0.68 4.94 -17.69
CA MET A 120 -1.22 5.39 -16.41
C MET A 120 -2.69 4.97 -16.21
N PHE A 121 -3.49 4.85 -17.29
CA PHE A 121 -4.89 4.45 -17.18
C PHE A 121 -5.05 2.97 -16.84
N TYR A 122 -4.09 2.12 -17.19
CA TYR A 122 -4.13 0.68 -16.96
C TYR A 122 -3.29 0.22 -15.78
N SER A 123 -2.43 1.10 -15.25
CA SER A 123 -1.50 0.78 -14.16
C SER A 123 -2.24 0.61 -12.83
N GLY A 124 -2.04 -0.55 -12.20
CA GLY A 124 -2.49 -0.81 -10.83
C GLY A 124 -1.74 0.06 -9.81
N THR A 125 -0.45 0.30 -10.04
CA THR A 125 0.36 1.25 -9.24
C THR A 125 -0.28 2.65 -9.19
N VAL A 126 -0.64 3.19 -10.35
CA VAL A 126 -1.30 4.51 -10.43
C VAL A 126 -2.69 4.44 -9.82
N ALA A 127 -3.41 3.34 -9.99
CA ALA A 127 -4.71 3.13 -9.41
C ALA A 127 -4.71 3.14 -7.87
N GLY A 128 -3.73 2.51 -7.21
CA GLY A 128 -3.59 2.53 -5.76
C GLY A 128 -3.31 3.95 -5.24
N ALA A 129 -2.40 4.69 -5.87
CA ALA A 129 -2.15 6.09 -5.51
C ALA A 129 -3.39 6.99 -5.76
N ARG A 130 -4.12 6.76 -6.86
CA ARG A 130 -5.37 7.48 -7.14
C ARG A 130 -6.44 7.21 -6.08
N GLU A 131 -6.57 5.96 -5.61
CA GLU A 131 -7.54 5.61 -4.58
C GLU A 131 -7.29 6.39 -3.28
N ALA A 132 -6.04 6.49 -2.86
CA ALA A 132 -5.68 7.30 -1.69
C ALA A 132 -6.13 8.77 -1.84
N VAL A 133 -5.94 9.36 -3.02
CA VAL A 133 -6.36 10.73 -3.31
C VAL A 133 -7.89 10.88 -3.26
N ILE A 134 -8.65 9.88 -3.74
CA ILE A 134 -10.12 9.85 -3.63
C ILE A 134 -10.55 9.88 -2.16
N HIS A 135 -9.82 9.20 -1.28
CA HIS A 135 -10.01 9.23 0.17
C HIS A 135 -9.42 10.47 0.87
N GLY A 136 -8.92 11.46 0.12
CA GLY A 136 -8.38 12.71 0.66
C GLY A 136 -6.97 12.58 1.24
N VAL A 137 -6.26 11.48 0.97
CA VAL A 137 -4.88 11.26 1.41
C VAL A 137 -3.90 11.58 0.27
N PRO A 138 -2.86 12.39 0.50
CA PRO A 138 -1.81 12.62 -0.49
C PRO A 138 -1.16 11.31 -0.93
N ALA A 139 -0.79 11.18 -2.21
CA ALA A 139 -0.20 9.95 -2.71
C ALA A 139 0.81 10.14 -3.85
N MET A 140 1.70 9.16 -4.00
CA MET A 140 2.63 9.07 -5.12
C MET A 140 2.68 7.64 -5.66
N ALA A 141 2.71 7.51 -6.99
CA ALA A 141 3.01 6.27 -7.68
C ALA A 141 4.45 6.29 -8.19
N ILE A 142 5.19 5.21 -7.95
CA ILE A 142 6.61 5.10 -8.29
C ILE A 142 6.81 3.84 -9.14
N SER A 143 7.35 4.00 -10.33
CA SER A 143 7.70 2.89 -11.23
C SER A 143 9.13 3.09 -11.74
N LEU A 144 9.87 2.00 -11.89
CA LEU A 144 11.23 2.02 -12.42
C LEU A 144 11.45 0.81 -13.33
N HIS A 145 12.20 1.04 -14.40
CA HIS A 145 12.53 0.02 -15.39
C HIS A 145 13.86 -0.65 -15.02
N TRP A 146 13.80 -1.88 -14.49
CA TRP A 146 14.96 -2.72 -14.14
C TRP A 146 14.76 -4.18 -14.53
#